data_AF-A0A1B0GMD4-F1
#
_entry.id   AF-A0A1B0GMD4-F1
#
_cell.length_a   1.000
_cell.length_b   1.000
_cell.length_c   1.000
_cell.angle_alpha   90.00
_cell.angle_beta   90.00
_cell.angle_gamma   90.00
#
_symmetry.space_group_name_H-M   'P 1'
#
loop_
_entity.id
_entity.type
_entity.pdbx_description
1 polymer ?
#
loop_
_entity_poly.entity_id
_entity_poly.type
_entity_poly.pdbx_seq_one_letter_code
_entity_poly.pdbx_strand_id
1 'polypeptide(L)'
;MSHLDRTILCDEKLLEFAALGTFTQFDLFGTECSYYQLNPAIDMVSDSQRIAKILKLVAEGRDGQVLMSHDIHTKHRLASFGGHGYSHILNNILPRLNVKGLSLEQIDRITIENPSLWLQGKF
;
A
#
# COMPACT_ATOMS: atom_id res chain seq x y z
N MET A 1 8.09 -6.50 3.95
CA MET A 1 8.25 -7.06 2.59
C MET A 1 7.56 -6.12 1.61
N SER A 2 8.31 -5.64 0.62
CA SER A 2 7.85 -4.69 -0.41
C SER A 2 7.05 -5.36 -1.52
N HIS A 3 6.35 -4.56 -2.33
CA HIS A 3 5.60 -4.96 -3.52
C HIS A 3 4.54 -6.05 -3.28
N LEU A 4 3.85 -6.04 -2.14
CA LEU A 4 2.84 -7.05 -1.88
C LEU A 4 1.65 -6.96 -2.85
N ASP A 5 1.38 -5.77 -3.38
CA ASP A 5 0.31 -5.47 -4.35
C ASP A 5 0.33 -6.42 -5.56
N ARG A 6 1.52 -6.85 -5.97
CA ARG A 6 1.78 -7.66 -7.17
C ARG A 6 2.38 -9.04 -6.86
N THR A 7 2.52 -9.38 -5.57
CA THR A 7 3.20 -10.61 -5.12
C THR A 7 2.23 -11.54 -4.39
N ILE A 8 1.38 -11.01 -3.50
CA ILE A 8 0.41 -11.81 -2.74
C ILE A 8 -1.01 -11.37 -3.10
N LEU A 9 -1.54 -12.00 -4.14
CA LEU A 9 -2.86 -11.66 -4.70
C LEU A 9 -4.03 -12.25 -3.91
N CYS A 10 -3.84 -13.44 -3.34
CA CYS A 10 -4.83 -14.14 -2.52
C CYS A 10 -4.82 -13.57 -1.09
N ASP A 11 -6.00 -13.28 -0.56
CA ASP A 11 -6.12 -12.59 0.72
C ASP A 11 -5.81 -13.51 1.89
N GLU A 12 -6.15 -14.79 1.79
CA GLU A 12 -5.79 -15.81 2.78
C GLU A 12 -4.27 -15.88 2.97
N LYS A 13 -3.53 -15.94 1.85
CA LYS A 13 -2.05 -15.92 1.89
C LYS A 13 -1.50 -14.59 2.43
N LEU A 14 -2.18 -13.47 2.17
CA LEU A 14 -1.77 -12.18 2.71
C LEU A 14 -1.92 -12.17 4.24
N LEU A 15 -3.03 -12.70 4.76
CA LEU A 15 -3.27 -12.78 6.20
C LEU A 15 -2.31 -13.78 6.88
N GLU A 16 -2.05 -14.93 6.26
CA GLU A 16 -1.05 -15.89 6.73
C GLU A 16 0.35 -15.25 6.78
N PHE A 17 0.74 -14.52 5.74
CA PHE A 17 2.02 -13.83 5.70
C PHE A 17 2.12 -12.72 6.77
N ALA A 18 1.04 -11.94 6.93
CA ALA A 18 0.97 -10.90 7.96
C ALA A 18 1.00 -11.50 9.38
N ALA A 19 0.52 -12.74 9.57
CA ALA A 19 0.57 -13.47 10.83
C ALA A 19 2.00 -13.77 11.32
N LEU A 20 3.00 -13.72 10.43
CA LEU A 20 4.41 -13.84 10.79
C LEU A 20 4.95 -12.61 11.55
N GLY A 21 4.16 -11.54 11.70
CA GLY A 21 4.56 -10.34 12.42
C GLY A 21 5.50 -9.43 11.61
N THR A 22 5.55 -9.60 10.29
CA THR A 22 6.37 -8.75 9.42
C THR A 22 5.59 -7.55 8.91
N PHE A 23 6.27 -6.43 8.66
CA PHE A 23 5.64 -5.30 7.96
C PHE A 23 5.24 -5.69 6.53
N THR A 24 3.98 -5.42 6.21
CA THR A 24 3.34 -5.62 4.90
C THR A 24 3.31 -4.30 4.15
N GLN A 25 4.01 -4.21 3.02
CA GLN A 25 4.14 -2.95 2.30
C GLN A 25 3.41 -2.98 0.95
N PHE A 26 2.51 -2.01 0.77
CA PHE A 26 1.79 -1.71 -0.46
C PHE A 26 2.38 -0.45 -1.10
N ASP A 27 3.37 -0.62 -1.95
CA ASP A 27 4.22 0.47 -2.45
C ASP A 27 3.95 0.83 -3.90
N LEU A 28 2.90 0.31 -4.52
CA LEU A 28 2.57 0.60 -5.92
C LEU A 28 1.40 1.57 -6.11
N PHE A 29 1.06 2.38 -5.10
CA PHE A 29 -0.03 3.36 -5.23
C PHE A 29 0.19 4.32 -6.41
N GLY A 30 -0.87 4.52 -7.20
CA GLY A 30 -0.83 5.31 -8.43
C GLY A 30 -0.34 4.55 -9.66
N THR A 31 0.08 3.29 -9.53
CA THR A 31 0.38 2.41 -10.67
C THR A 31 -0.84 1.58 -11.03
N GLU A 32 -1.51 1.99 -12.12
CA GLU A 32 -2.59 1.24 -12.75
C GLU A 32 -2.29 1.17 -14.25
N CYS A 33 -1.89 0.00 -14.74
CA CYS A 33 -1.53 -0.20 -16.14
C CYS A 33 -2.15 -1.49 -16.67
N SER A 34 -2.45 -1.51 -17.97
CA SER A 34 -3.01 -2.67 -18.65
C SER A 34 -2.00 -3.81 -18.85
N TYR A 35 -0.70 -3.52 -18.71
CA TYR A 35 0.37 -4.50 -18.85
C TYR A 35 1.51 -4.19 -17.88
N TYR A 36 1.71 -5.10 -16.91
CA TYR A 36 2.78 -4.97 -15.93
C TYR A 36 4.01 -5.78 -16.32
N GLN A 37 5.00 -5.08 -16.89
CA GLN A 37 6.19 -5.70 -17.50
C GLN A 37 7.03 -6.55 -16.54
N LEU A 38 7.05 -6.23 -15.24
CA LEU A 38 7.87 -6.95 -14.26
C LEU A 38 7.25 -8.28 -13.83
N ASN A 39 5.96 -8.50 -14.11
CA ASN A 39 5.32 -9.80 -13.93
C ASN A 39 4.17 -9.95 -14.94
N PRO A 40 4.45 -10.41 -16.17
CA PRO A 40 3.45 -10.53 -17.24
C PRO A 40 2.30 -11.52 -16.95
N ALA A 41 2.43 -12.37 -15.93
CA ALA A 41 1.42 -13.37 -15.58
C ALA A 41 0.28 -12.81 -14.72
N ILE A 42 0.32 -11.53 -14.35
CA ILE A 42 -0.67 -10.92 -13.47
C ILE A 42 -1.16 -9.59 -14.02
N ASP A 43 -2.41 -9.26 -13.69
CA ASP A 43 -2.96 -7.94 -13.92
C ASP A 43 -2.57 -7.00 -12.78
N MET A 44 -2.22 -5.76 -13.13
CA MET A 44 -1.94 -4.75 -12.11
C MET A 44 -3.24 -4.36 -11.40
N VAL A 45 -3.23 -4.47 -10.08
CA VAL A 45 -4.36 -4.06 -9.26
C VAL A 45 -4.49 -2.54 -9.22
N SER A 46 -5.73 -2.07 -9.11
CA SER A 46 -6.06 -0.66 -8.86
C SER A 46 -5.77 -0.26 -7.42
N ASP A 47 -5.67 1.05 -7.18
CA ASP A 47 -5.59 1.60 -5.84
C ASP A 47 -6.81 1.26 -4.98
N SER A 48 -7.98 1.05 -5.59
CA SER A 48 -9.16 0.59 -4.86
C SER A 48 -8.97 -0.82 -4.30
N GLN A 49 -8.35 -1.71 -5.09
CA GLN A 49 -8.04 -3.08 -4.68
C GLN A 49 -6.91 -3.10 -3.64
N ARG A 50 -5.90 -2.22 -3.76
CA ARG A 50 -4.88 -2.03 -2.71
C ARG A 50 -5.49 -1.59 -1.39
N ILE A 51 -6.37 -0.59 -1.42
CA ILE A 51 -7.11 -0.15 -0.23
C ILE A 51 -7.90 -1.32 0.36
N ALA A 52 -8.61 -2.10 -0.46
CA ALA A 52 -9.38 -3.24 0.04
C ALA A 52 -8.50 -4.28 0.77
N LYS A 53 -7.26 -4.52 0.32
CA LYS A 53 -6.31 -5.38 1.03
C LYS A 53 -5.87 -4.80 2.37
N ILE A 54 -5.61 -3.48 2.43
CA ILE A 54 -5.32 -2.79 3.70
C ILE A 54 -6.50 -2.92 4.67
N LEU A 55 -7.74 -2.71 4.21
CA LEU A 55 -8.93 -2.86 5.06
C LEU A 55 -9.03 -4.27 5.66
N LYS A 56 -8.68 -5.32 4.91
CA LYS A 56 -8.67 -6.70 5.42
C LYS A 56 -7.63 -6.89 6.52
N LEU A 57 -6.41 -6.36 6.34
CA LEU A 57 -5.38 -6.39 7.38
C LEU A 57 -5.82 -5.64 8.64
N VAL A 58 -6.43 -4.47 8.48
CA VAL A 58 -6.97 -3.66 9.57
C VAL A 58 -8.09 -4.41 10.31
N ALA A 59 -9.00 -5.07 9.58
CA ALA A 59 -10.09 -5.85 10.17
C ALA A 59 -9.58 -7.04 11.03
N GLU A 60 -8.42 -7.59 10.68
CA GLU A 60 -7.73 -8.64 11.44
C GLU A 60 -6.84 -8.09 12.56
N GLY A 61 -6.92 -6.78 12.87
CA GLY A 61 -6.14 -6.14 13.92
C GLY A 61 -4.65 -5.96 13.59
N ARG A 62 -4.30 -5.91 12.30
CA ARG A 62 -2.89 -5.83 11.82
C ARG A 62 -2.51 -4.48 11.22
N ASP A 63 -3.25 -3.43 11.57
CA ASP A 63 -2.98 -2.06 11.10
C ASP A 63 -1.60 -1.54 11.52
N GLY A 64 -1.07 -1.98 12.67
CA GLY A 64 0.28 -1.66 13.15
C GLY A 64 1.46 -2.25 12.34
N GLN A 65 1.18 -3.04 11.30
CA GLN A 65 2.20 -3.67 10.45
C GLN A 65 1.98 -3.37 8.95
N VAL A 66 1.26 -2.30 8.63
CA VAL A 66 1.02 -1.87 7.25
C VAL A 66 1.91 -0.68 6.90
N LEU A 67 2.61 -0.77 5.78
CA LEU A 67 3.34 0.33 5.15
C LEU A 67 2.75 0.61 3.77
N MET A 68 2.85 1.86 3.33
CA MET A 68 2.41 2.26 1.99
C MET A 68 3.38 3.25 1.35
N SER A 69 3.50 3.19 0.03
CA SER A 69 4.33 4.12 -0.74
C SER A 69 3.93 4.11 -2.23
N HIS A 70 4.73 4.79 -3.05
CA HIS A 70 4.53 4.88 -4.50
C HIS A 70 5.56 4.08 -5.29
N ASP A 71 6.76 3.84 -4.76
CA ASP A 71 7.85 3.23 -5.55
C ASP A 71 8.12 3.98 -6.87
N ILE A 72 8.13 5.32 -6.80
CA ILE A 72 8.42 6.14 -7.98
C ILE A 72 9.90 5.96 -8.34
N HIS A 73 10.15 5.17 -9.38
CA HIS A 73 11.48 4.88 -9.92
C HIS A 73 11.62 5.25 -11.42
N THR A 74 10.61 5.90 -12.02
CA THR A 74 10.60 6.31 -13.43
C THR A 74 10.06 7.74 -13.61
N LYS A 75 10.58 8.46 -14.61
CA LYS A 75 10.21 9.87 -14.86
C LYS A 75 8.73 10.09 -15.13
N HIS A 76 8.10 9.22 -15.91
CA HIS A 76 6.68 9.37 -16.29
C HIS A 76 5.72 9.30 -15.10
N ARG A 77 6.18 8.84 -13.93
CA ARG A 77 5.37 8.81 -12.70
C ARG A 77 5.45 10.10 -11.88
N LEU A 78 6.39 11.00 -12.20
CA LEU A 78 6.48 12.31 -11.58
C LEU A 78 5.43 13.27 -12.16
N ALA A 79 4.90 14.16 -11.31
CA ALA A 79 3.89 15.14 -11.70
C ALA A 79 4.35 16.07 -12.85
N SER A 80 5.64 16.42 -12.89
CA SER A 80 6.23 17.24 -13.96
C SER A 80 6.21 16.57 -15.35
N PHE A 81 6.00 15.25 -15.40
CA PHE A 81 5.86 14.47 -16.64
C PHE A 81 4.44 13.93 -16.82
N GLY A 82 3.45 14.46 -16.10
CA GLY A 82 2.04 14.04 -16.19
C GLY A 82 1.69 12.80 -15.36
N GLY A 83 2.61 12.31 -14.52
CA GLY A 83 2.35 11.22 -13.59
C GLY A 83 1.65 11.65 -12.30
N HIS A 84 1.35 10.69 -11.43
CA HIS A 84 0.65 10.94 -10.16
C HIS A 84 1.48 11.68 -9.11
N GLY A 85 2.81 11.54 -9.12
CA GLY A 85 3.72 12.20 -8.20
C GLY A 85 3.57 11.77 -6.73
N TYR A 86 4.40 12.36 -5.87
CA TYR A 86 4.48 11.98 -4.45
C TYR A 86 3.27 12.42 -3.62
N SER A 87 2.49 13.40 -4.09
CA SER A 87 1.27 13.85 -3.40
C SER A 87 0.08 12.91 -3.58
N HIS A 88 0.18 11.89 -4.44
CA HIS A 88 -0.94 11.00 -4.77
C HIS A 88 -1.57 10.32 -3.55
N ILE A 89 -0.75 9.83 -2.61
CA ILE A 89 -1.25 9.19 -1.40
C ILE A 89 -2.05 10.20 -0.56
N LEU A 90 -1.47 11.37 -0.29
CA LEU A 90 -2.10 12.42 0.52
C LEU A 90 -3.40 12.92 -0.11
N ASN A 91 -3.38 13.22 -1.41
CA ASN A 91 -4.49 13.88 -2.09
C ASN A 91 -5.61 12.92 -2.51
N ASN A 92 -5.27 11.67 -2.82
CA ASN A 92 -6.23 10.72 -3.42
C ASN A 92 -6.49 9.50 -2.55
N ILE A 93 -5.48 8.96 -1.87
CA ILE A 93 -5.61 7.69 -1.14
C ILE A 93 -6.13 7.89 0.28
N LEU A 94 -5.58 8.83 1.05
CA LEU A 94 -6.02 9.06 2.44
C LEU A 94 -7.51 9.43 2.53
N PRO A 95 -8.06 10.31 1.68
CA PRO A 95 -9.50 10.59 1.69
C PRO A 95 -10.34 9.34 1.42
N ARG A 96 -9.89 8.46 0.53
CA ARG A 96 -10.59 7.20 0.20
C ARG A 96 -10.51 6.17 1.32
N LEU A 97 -9.42 6.11 2.08
CA LEU A 97 -9.31 5.28 3.27
C LEU A 97 -10.33 5.71 4.33
N ASN A 98 -10.41 7.02 4.60
CA ASN A 98 -11.38 7.58 5.53
C ASN A 98 -12.83 7.30 5.10
N VAL A 99 -13.17 7.56 3.82
CA VAL A 99 -14.51 7.25 3.26
C VAL A 99 -14.85 5.75 3.38
N LYS A 100 -13.84 4.87 3.35
CA LYS A 100 -14.01 3.42 3.51
C LYS A 100 -13.99 2.95 4.97
N GLY A 101 -13.96 3.87 5.93
CA GLY A 101 -14.21 3.58 7.35
C GLY A 101 -12.97 3.44 8.23
N LEU A 102 -11.76 3.76 7.74
CA LEU A 102 -10.60 3.88 8.62
C LEU A 102 -10.71 5.15 9.46
N SER A 103 -10.45 5.03 10.76
CA SER A 103 -10.33 6.20 11.63
C SER A 103 -9.07 7.01 11.32
N LEU A 104 -9.03 8.25 11.77
CA LEU A 104 -7.83 9.07 11.66
C LEU A 104 -6.65 8.45 12.42
N GLU A 105 -6.87 7.83 13.58
CA GLU A 105 -5.79 7.15 14.31
C GLU A 105 -5.21 5.97 13.53
N GLN A 106 -6.04 5.22 12.79
CA GLN A 106 -5.56 4.13 11.94
C GLN A 106 -4.77 4.67 10.74
N ILE A 107 -5.22 5.77 10.13
CA ILE A 107 -4.50 6.42 9.03
C ILE A 107 -3.15 6.95 9.51
N ASP A 108 -3.12 7.64 10.65
CA ASP A 108 -1.88 8.17 11.24
C ASP A 108 -0.93 7.03 11.63
N ARG A 109 -1.45 5.92 12.16
CA ARG A 109 -0.63 4.75 12.45
C ARG A 109 0.04 4.19 11.19
N ILE A 110 -0.70 4.05 10.10
CA ILE A 110 -0.15 3.54 8.83
C ILE A 110 0.85 4.52 8.20
N THR A 111 0.61 5.83 8.32
CA THR A 111 1.36 6.85 7.56
C THR A 111 2.46 7.55 8.36
N ILE A 112 2.44 7.46 9.69
CA ILE A 112 3.37 8.15 10.60
C ILE A 112 4.03 7.14 11.53
N GLU A 113 3.26 6.40 12.33
CA GLU A 113 3.81 5.57 13.40
C GLU A 113 4.58 4.35 12.85
N ASN A 114 3.93 3.57 11.98
CA ASN A 114 4.50 2.38 11.36
C ASN A 114 5.82 2.67 10.62
N PRO A 115 5.91 3.67 9.70
CA PRO A 115 7.18 3.98 9.05
C PRO A 115 8.24 4.48 10.04
N SER A 116 7.85 5.22 11.08
CA SER A 116 8.77 5.67 12.13
C SER A 116 9.35 4.49 12.92
N LEU A 117 8.53 3.52 13.33
CA LEU A 117 8.97 2.31 14.02
C LEU A 117 9.88 1.46 13.13
N TRP A 118 9.46 1.22 11.88
CA TRP A 118 10.23 0.42 10.93
C TRP A 118 11.61 1.02 10.64
N LEU A 119 11.69 2.34 10.39
CA LEU A 119 12.97 3.04 10.14
C LEU A 119 13.89 3.07 11.36
N GLN A 120 13.34 2.95 12.58
CA GLN A 120 14.10 2.84 13.82
C GLN A 120 14.52 1.39 14.14
N GLY A 121 14.05 0.40 13.38
CA GLY A 121 14.29 -1.01 13.67
C GLY A 121 13.55 -1.51 14.92
N LYS A 122 12.43 -0.87 15.28
CA LYS A 122 11.57 -1.27 16.41
C LYS A 122 10.40 -2.08 15.86
N PHE A 123 10.25 -3.32 16.30
CA PHE A 123 9.21 -4.26 15.86
C PHE A 123 8.55 -4.94 17.06
#